data_AF-A0A2E2A3R2-F1
#
_entry.id   AF-A0A2E2A3R2-F1
#
_cell.length_a   1.000
_cell.length_b   1.000
_cell.length_c   1.000
_cell.angle_alpha   90.00
_cell.angle_beta   90.00
_cell.angle_gamma   90.00
#
_symmetry.space_group_name_H-M   'P 1'
#
loop_
_entity.id
_entity.type
_entity.pdbx_description
1 polymer ?
#
loop_
_entity_poly.entity_id
_entity_poly.type
_entity_poly.pdbx_seq_one_letter_code
_entity_poly.pdbx_strand_id
1 'polypeptide(L)'
;MNKILLFSTIFLLNIAYSECYELSQSECVYWSQYCEWNDETNQCQEFGGGGGGGGGDAADGPYQYSSITESQGLRNGPDYLDGVLYYPIDAEAPYKSIVFTPGFGGGSAEMSSWAEFFASHGFITMRIGPNDPINDSHQQRGEGLIDAIESIRQENSRAGSPLFGLVDMDSFSVGGYSMGGGASHNAAMIDGSLKAIISLNPTVIFEDCDLCPANSYEGEIYCICLVPEFVEHSVPSLIFAGEVEVNELTAYEGMLGQDVYDNMPDSTPKIMFEGAGSGHGFAAYPYGEVSQYALNWLKYQVLNDDSICESLLQYPSLASQYLTNIECTASVVGDVNNDTVVNVQDVVLVVNLVLSSGYSASADINSDGIVNVLDIVQVVNIILE
;
A
#
# COMPACT_ATOMS: atom_id res chain seq x y z
N MET A 1 -26.31 -55.90 -39.77
CA MET A 1 -25.41 -54.87 -39.23
C MET A 1 -26.25 -53.94 -38.35
N ASN A 2 -26.35 -54.24 -37.05
CA ASN A 2 -27.03 -53.38 -36.09
C ASN A 2 -25.99 -52.45 -35.46
N LYS A 3 -26.15 -51.13 -35.66
CA LYS A 3 -25.34 -50.11 -34.99
C LYS A 3 -25.97 -49.79 -33.63
N ILE A 4 -25.22 -50.03 -32.57
CA ILE A 4 -25.57 -49.62 -31.20
C ILE A 4 -25.14 -48.16 -31.05
N LEU A 5 -26.09 -47.28 -30.71
CA LEU A 5 -25.84 -45.90 -30.29
C LEU A 5 -25.56 -45.90 -28.79
N LEU A 6 -24.34 -45.55 -28.37
CA LEU A 6 -24.05 -45.22 -26.97
C LEU A 6 -24.42 -43.75 -26.72
N PHE A 7 -25.41 -43.52 -25.87
CA PHE A 7 -25.62 -42.22 -25.23
C PHE A 7 -24.65 -42.12 -24.05
N SER A 8 -23.73 -41.17 -24.10
CA SER A 8 -22.87 -40.80 -22.96
C SER A 8 -23.58 -39.72 -22.15
N THR A 9 -24.04 -40.07 -20.96
CA THR A 9 -24.58 -39.14 -19.97
C THR A 9 -23.42 -38.36 -19.37
N ILE A 10 -23.30 -37.07 -19.70
CA ILE A 10 -22.33 -36.16 -19.08
C ILE A 10 -22.81 -35.89 -17.66
N PHE A 11 -22.08 -36.41 -16.66
CA PHE A 11 -22.22 -36.03 -15.26
C PHE A 11 -21.65 -34.63 -15.09
N LEU A 12 -22.50 -33.63 -14.82
CA LEU A 12 -22.07 -32.35 -14.30
C LEU A 12 -21.62 -32.57 -12.85
N LEU A 13 -20.31 -32.63 -12.63
CA LEU A 13 -19.73 -32.53 -11.30
C LEU A 13 -19.90 -31.08 -10.83
N ASN A 14 -20.89 -30.83 -9.98
CA ASN A 14 -20.86 -29.66 -9.11
C ASN A 14 -19.68 -29.86 -8.15
N ILE A 15 -18.58 -29.17 -8.41
CA ILE A 15 -17.49 -29.06 -7.44
C ILE A 15 -17.97 -28.01 -6.44
N ALA A 16 -18.43 -28.47 -5.28
CA ALA A 16 -18.62 -27.60 -4.13
C ALA A 16 -17.24 -27.21 -3.61
N TYR A 17 -16.95 -25.92 -3.52
CA TYR A 17 -15.79 -25.43 -2.79
C TYR A 17 -16.17 -25.44 -1.31
N SER A 18 -15.42 -26.16 -0.48
CA SER A 18 -15.56 -26.13 0.98
C SER A 18 -14.89 -24.86 1.50
N GLU A 19 -15.62 -24.05 2.27
CA GLU A 19 -15.02 -22.92 2.99
C GLU A 19 -14.10 -23.42 4.11
N CYS A 20 -13.12 -22.60 4.53
CA CYS A 20 -12.09 -23.04 5.48
C CYS A 20 -12.69 -23.60 6.79
N TYR A 21 -13.77 -23.01 7.31
CA TYR A 21 -14.43 -23.47 8.54
C TYR A 21 -15.02 -24.88 8.46
N GLU A 22 -15.20 -25.41 7.25
CA GLU A 22 -15.69 -26.77 7.00
C GLU A 22 -14.56 -27.81 6.95
N LEU A 23 -13.30 -27.38 6.93
CA LEU A 23 -12.13 -28.25 6.82
C LEU A 23 -11.73 -28.84 8.17
N SER A 24 -11.37 -30.13 8.17
CA SER A 24 -10.68 -30.75 9.31
C SER A 24 -9.27 -30.17 9.49
N GLN A 25 -8.66 -30.35 10.67
CA GLN A 25 -7.28 -29.89 10.94
C GLN A 25 -6.27 -30.34 9.87
N SER A 26 -6.35 -31.59 9.43
CA SER A 26 -5.46 -32.11 8.39
C SER A 26 -5.71 -31.50 7.02
N GLU A 27 -6.97 -31.21 6.69
CA GLU A 27 -7.33 -30.55 5.42
C GLU A 27 -6.95 -29.06 5.46
N CYS A 28 -7.10 -28.42 6.62
CA CYS A 28 -6.67 -27.04 6.85
C CYS A 28 -5.18 -26.86 6.60
N VAL A 29 -4.35 -27.74 7.18
CA VAL A 29 -2.90 -27.76 6.95
C VAL A 29 -2.57 -28.05 5.50
N TYR A 30 -3.34 -28.92 4.83
CA TYR A 30 -3.18 -29.21 3.41
C TYR A 30 -3.47 -27.99 2.53
N TRP A 31 -4.46 -27.18 2.91
CA TRP A 31 -4.82 -25.91 2.27
C TRP A 31 -4.23 -24.70 3.01
N SER A 32 -3.04 -24.83 3.59
CA SER A 32 -2.36 -23.78 4.37
C SER A 32 -2.03 -22.51 3.58
N GLN A 33 -2.20 -22.53 2.26
CA GLN A 33 -2.13 -21.37 1.37
C GLN A 33 -3.41 -20.49 1.42
N TYR A 34 -4.54 -21.01 1.90
CA TYR A 34 -5.83 -20.30 1.96
C TYR A 34 -6.42 -20.24 3.38
N CYS A 35 -6.06 -21.21 4.23
CA CYS A 35 -6.62 -21.35 5.56
C CYS A 35 -5.55 -21.54 6.64
N GLU A 36 -5.84 -21.08 7.85
CA GLU A 36 -5.04 -21.30 9.05
C GLU A 36 -5.83 -22.11 10.08
N TRP A 37 -5.15 -22.99 10.83
CA TRP A 37 -5.77 -23.72 11.93
C TRP A 37 -5.68 -22.93 13.23
N ASN A 38 -6.83 -22.64 13.85
CA ASN A 38 -6.90 -21.97 15.14
C ASN A 38 -7.05 -23.00 16.28
N ASP A 39 -6.00 -23.13 17.09
CA ASP A 39 -5.96 -24.07 18.22
C ASP A 39 -6.87 -23.67 19.39
N GLU A 40 -7.24 -22.39 19.52
CA GLU A 40 -8.14 -21.90 20.57
C GLU A 40 -9.59 -22.26 20.29
N THR A 41 -10.01 -22.14 19.03
CA THR A 41 -11.39 -22.46 18.59
C THR A 41 -11.54 -23.89 18.07
N ASN A 42 -10.44 -24.61 17.84
CA ASN A 42 -10.39 -25.92 17.18
C ASN A 42 -11.10 -25.90 15.81
N GLN A 43 -10.91 -24.82 15.06
CA GLN A 43 -11.50 -24.63 13.74
C GLN A 43 -10.47 -24.09 12.75
N CYS A 44 -10.68 -24.42 11.48
CA CYS A 44 -9.91 -23.86 10.38
C CYS A 44 -10.55 -22.53 9.94
N GLN A 45 -9.77 -21.49 9.70
CA GLN A 45 -10.24 -20.14 9.38
C GLN A 45 -9.51 -19.59 8.15
N GLU A 46 -10.16 -18.69 7.41
CA GLU A 46 -9.50 -17.97 6.30
C GLU A 46 -8.49 -16.96 6.83
N PHE A 47 -7.43 -16.69 6.06
CA PHE A 47 -6.59 -15.52 6.34
C PHE A 47 -7.44 -14.26 6.19
N GLY A 48 -7.65 -13.49 7.27
CA GLY A 48 -8.32 -12.19 7.20
C GLY A 48 -9.83 -12.21 6.91
N GLY A 49 -10.49 -13.37 7.01
CA GLY A 49 -11.93 -13.50 6.73
C GLY A 49 -12.82 -13.15 7.92
N GLY A 50 -13.08 -11.86 8.14
CA GLY A 50 -14.06 -11.34 9.09
C GLY A 50 -15.48 -11.86 8.83
N GLY A 51 -15.88 -12.88 9.57
CA GLY A 51 -17.25 -13.39 9.65
C GLY A 51 -17.88 -13.08 11.00
N GLY A 52 -18.36 -11.84 11.18
CA GLY A 52 -19.43 -11.49 12.13
C GLY A 52 -19.24 -11.93 13.59
N GLY A 53 -18.37 -11.24 14.33
CA GLY A 53 -18.33 -11.34 15.78
C GLY A 53 -17.25 -10.41 16.34
N GLY A 54 -17.67 -9.32 16.98
CA GLY A 54 -16.76 -8.34 17.54
C GLY A 54 -15.67 -8.97 18.42
N GLY A 55 -14.43 -8.71 18.05
CA GLY A 55 -13.22 -9.03 18.79
C GLY A 55 -12.08 -8.30 18.07
N GLY A 56 -11.69 -7.15 18.60
CA GLY A 56 -10.70 -6.29 17.95
C GLY A 56 -9.30 -6.89 18.00
N ASP A 57 -8.73 -7.12 16.83
CA ASP A 57 -7.29 -7.08 16.64
C ASP A 57 -6.89 -5.64 16.32
N ALA A 58 -5.81 -5.18 16.93
CA ALA A 58 -5.38 -3.77 16.93
C ALA A 58 -4.90 -3.24 15.55
N ALA A 59 -5.07 -4.00 14.47
CA ALA A 59 -4.62 -3.64 13.12
C ALA A 59 -5.77 -3.24 12.17
N ASP A 60 -7.03 -3.52 12.51
CA ASP A 60 -8.17 -3.17 11.66
C ASP A 60 -8.58 -1.71 11.84
N GLY A 61 -8.77 -1.02 10.72
CA GLY A 61 -9.23 0.36 10.70
C GLY A 61 -10.72 0.51 11.06
N PRO A 62 -11.22 1.75 11.17
CA PRO A 62 -12.58 2.01 11.64
C PRO A 62 -13.68 1.63 10.63
N TYR A 63 -13.32 1.38 9.36
CA TYR A 63 -14.28 1.07 8.30
C TYR A 63 -14.41 -0.44 8.08
N GLN A 64 -15.64 -0.88 7.90
CA GLN A 64 -15.88 -2.17 7.23
C GLN A 64 -15.52 -2.02 5.74
N TYR A 65 -15.20 -3.12 5.08
CA TYR A 65 -14.90 -3.12 3.65
C TYR A 65 -15.59 -4.27 2.91
N SER A 66 -15.66 -4.15 1.59
CA SER A 66 -16.09 -5.20 0.67
C SER A 66 -15.16 -5.25 -0.53
N SER A 67 -15.42 -6.13 -1.50
CA SER A 67 -14.55 -6.30 -2.68
C SER A 67 -15.34 -6.49 -3.98
N ILE A 68 -14.65 -6.19 -5.08
CA ILE A 68 -15.06 -6.46 -6.45
C ILE A 68 -14.02 -7.37 -7.07
N THR A 69 -14.45 -8.50 -7.58
CA THR A 69 -13.62 -9.47 -8.32
C THR A 69 -13.88 -9.36 -9.83
N GLU A 70 -13.01 -9.96 -10.63
CA GLU A 70 -13.18 -10.05 -12.09
C GLU A 70 -14.52 -10.71 -12.48
N SER A 71 -14.95 -11.73 -11.73
CA SER A 71 -16.25 -12.38 -11.91
C SER A 71 -17.44 -11.46 -11.70
N GLN A 72 -17.27 -10.39 -10.92
CA GLN A 72 -18.27 -9.34 -10.65
C GLN A 72 -18.13 -8.14 -11.61
N GLY A 73 -17.32 -8.30 -12.65
CA GLY A 73 -17.14 -7.33 -13.72
C GLY A 73 -16.04 -6.30 -13.50
N LEU A 74 -15.16 -6.50 -12.51
CA LEU A 74 -13.88 -5.80 -12.49
C LEU A 74 -13.12 -6.17 -13.77
N ARG A 75 -12.47 -5.19 -14.38
CA ARG A 75 -11.62 -5.44 -15.55
C ARG A 75 -10.48 -6.40 -15.19
N ASN A 76 -10.21 -7.36 -16.09
CA ASN A 76 -8.98 -8.14 -16.11
C ASN A 76 -8.07 -7.50 -17.17
N GLY A 77 -6.99 -6.87 -16.73
CA GLY A 77 -6.05 -6.13 -17.58
C GLY A 77 -5.07 -7.07 -18.29
N PRO A 78 -4.50 -6.69 -19.44
CA PRO A 78 -3.52 -7.53 -20.12
C PRO A 78 -2.21 -7.71 -19.35
N ASP A 79 -1.85 -6.81 -18.42
CA ASP A 79 -0.53 -6.76 -17.80
C ASP A 79 -0.51 -7.28 -16.35
N TYR A 80 -1.63 -7.83 -15.88
CA TYR A 80 -1.73 -8.47 -14.57
C TYR A 80 -2.76 -9.62 -14.55
N LEU A 81 -2.74 -10.43 -13.50
CA LEU A 81 -3.73 -11.48 -13.24
C LEU A 81 -4.43 -11.34 -11.89
N ASP A 82 -5.60 -11.98 -11.78
CA ASP A 82 -6.34 -12.20 -10.53
C ASP A 82 -6.58 -10.92 -9.72
N GLY A 83 -7.09 -9.89 -10.40
CA GLY A 83 -7.39 -8.60 -9.78
C GLY A 83 -8.52 -8.70 -8.75
N VAL A 84 -8.28 -8.18 -7.53
CA VAL A 84 -9.33 -7.99 -6.52
C VAL A 84 -9.24 -6.58 -5.96
N LEU A 85 -10.32 -5.81 -6.12
CA LEU A 85 -10.45 -4.44 -5.64
C LEU A 85 -11.28 -4.38 -4.36
N TYR A 86 -10.64 -4.03 -3.26
CA TYR A 86 -11.26 -3.81 -1.97
C TYR A 86 -11.67 -2.34 -1.83
N TYR A 87 -12.79 -2.09 -1.16
CA TYR A 87 -13.29 -0.73 -0.93
C TYR A 87 -13.97 -0.60 0.44
N PRO A 88 -13.81 0.55 1.12
CA PRO A 88 -14.46 0.81 2.38
C PRO A 88 -15.97 1.01 2.20
N ILE A 89 -16.72 0.67 3.23
CA ILE A 89 -18.16 0.92 3.36
C ILE A 89 -18.35 2.16 4.25
N ASP A 90 -19.15 3.11 3.77
CA ASP A 90 -19.52 4.34 4.49
C ASP A 90 -18.31 5.22 4.91
N ALA A 91 -17.19 5.13 4.19
CA ALA A 91 -16.07 6.06 4.33
C ALA A 91 -16.30 7.36 3.53
N GLU A 92 -15.44 8.35 3.76
CA GLU A 92 -15.52 9.65 3.08
C GLU A 92 -14.95 9.55 1.65
N ALA A 93 -15.82 9.80 0.66
CA ALA A 93 -15.45 9.87 -0.75
C ALA A 93 -15.10 11.32 -1.16
N PRO A 94 -14.30 11.55 -2.22
CA PRO A 94 -13.79 10.56 -3.18
C PRO A 94 -12.63 9.73 -2.61
N TYR A 95 -12.65 8.42 -2.90
CA TYR A 95 -11.67 7.47 -2.39
C TYR A 95 -10.37 7.52 -3.18
N LYS A 96 -9.28 7.63 -2.43
CA LYS A 96 -7.92 7.54 -2.94
C LYS A 96 -7.48 6.09 -2.93
N SER A 97 -6.57 5.74 -3.83
CA SER A 97 -6.27 4.34 -4.08
C SER A 97 -4.82 3.96 -3.89
N ILE A 98 -4.59 2.70 -3.54
CA ILE A 98 -3.29 2.04 -3.63
C ILE A 98 -3.42 0.69 -4.34
N VAL A 99 -2.43 0.33 -5.16
CA VAL A 99 -2.35 -0.97 -5.84
C VAL A 99 -1.14 -1.74 -5.33
N PHE A 100 -1.32 -3.04 -5.04
CA PHE A 100 -0.25 -3.93 -4.59
C PHE A 100 0.03 -5.08 -5.56
N THR A 101 1.32 -5.42 -5.72
CA THR A 101 1.78 -6.61 -6.43
C THR A 101 2.79 -7.41 -5.57
N PRO A 102 2.79 -8.75 -5.62
CA PRO A 102 3.61 -9.61 -4.77
C PRO A 102 5.05 -9.77 -5.28
N GLY A 103 5.82 -10.59 -4.56
CA GLY A 103 7.21 -10.95 -4.87
C GLY A 103 7.38 -12.04 -5.93
N PHE A 104 8.61 -12.55 -6.03
CA PHE A 104 8.97 -13.66 -6.90
C PHE A 104 8.18 -14.93 -6.54
N GLY A 105 7.60 -15.60 -7.54
CA GLY A 105 6.77 -16.79 -7.36
C GLY A 105 5.39 -16.53 -6.76
N GLY A 106 5.13 -15.30 -6.28
CA GLY A 106 3.89 -14.94 -5.61
C GLY A 106 2.75 -14.54 -6.53
N GLY A 107 1.53 -14.88 -6.13
CA GLY A 107 0.29 -14.51 -6.80
C GLY A 107 -0.47 -13.40 -6.07
N SER A 108 -1.53 -12.88 -6.71
CA SER A 108 -2.35 -11.77 -6.20
C SER A 108 -2.72 -11.88 -4.71
N ALA A 109 -3.06 -13.09 -4.25
CA ALA A 109 -3.53 -13.32 -2.88
C ALA A 109 -2.50 -13.02 -1.78
N GLU A 110 -1.20 -13.02 -2.07
CA GLU A 110 -0.17 -12.73 -1.07
C GLU A 110 -0.27 -11.29 -0.52
N MET A 111 -0.87 -10.37 -1.27
CA MET A 111 -1.05 -8.98 -0.86
C MET A 111 -2.40 -8.70 -0.17
N SER A 112 -3.18 -9.74 0.17
CA SER A 112 -4.53 -9.56 0.75
C SER A 112 -4.51 -8.80 2.08
N SER A 113 -3.58 -9.13 2.98
CA SER A 113 -3.47 -8.50 4.29
C SER A 113 -3.24 -6.98 4.19
N TRP A 114 -2.33 -6.56 3.31
CA TRP A 114 -2.11 -5.15 3.02
C TRP A 114 -3.32 -4.49 2.36
N ALA A 115 -4.01 -5.19 1.44
CA ALA A 115 -5.19 -4.66 0.78
C ALA A 115 -6.36 -4.42 1.76
N GLU A 116 -6.59 -5.36 2.66
CA GLU A 116 -7.61 -5.31 3.69
C GLU A 116 -7.29 -4.25 4.74
N PHE A 117 -6.01 -4.14 5.14
CA PHE A 117 -5.54 -3.09 6.03
C PHE A 117 -5.87 -1.70 5.48
N PHE A 118 -5.49 -1.37 4.25
CA PHE A 118 -5.78 -0.05 3.69
C PHE A 118 -7.27 0.17 3.41
N ALA A 119 -8.00 -0.87 3.01
CA ALA A 119 -9.45 -0.80 2.83
C ALA A 119 -10.19 -0.46 4.13
N SER A 120 -9.82 -1.09 5.25
CA SER A 120 -10.38 -0.77 6.57
C SER A 120 -10.02 0.64 7.06
N HIS A 121 -9.02 1.28 6.45
CA HIS A 121 -8.58 2.65 6.74
C HIS A 121 -9.06 3.71 5.73
N GLY A 122 -10.01 3.35 4.85
CA GLY A 122 -10.70 4.32 4.00
C GLY A 122 -10.11 4.52 2.60
N PHE A 123 -9.16 3.67 2.18
CA PHE A 123 -8.62 3.65 0.82
C PHE A 123 -9.33 2.58 -0.01
N ILE A 124 -9.52 2.81 -1.31
CA ILE A 124 -9.77 1.67 -2.21
C ILE A 124 -8.43 1.00 -2.52
N THR A 125 -8.36 -0.31 -2.39
CA THR A 125 -7.08 -1.03 -2.56
C THR A 125 -7.23 -2.18 -3.53
N MET A 126 -6.39 -2.23 -4.55
CA MET A 126 -6.39 -3.35 -5.50
C MET A 126 -5.14 -4.19 -5.30
N ARG A 127 -5.32 -5.50 -5.19
CA ARG A 127 -4.21 -6.46 -5.33
C ARG A 127 -4.27 -7.14 -6.67
N ILE A 128 -3.09 -7.36 -7.24
CA ILE A 128 -2.90 -8.04 -8.52
C ILE A 128 -1.75 -9.03 -8.42
N GLY A 129 -1.75 -10.04 -9.28
CA GLY A 129 -0.62 -10.93 -9.52
C GLY A 129 0.08 -10.56 -10.82
N PRO A 130 1.37 -10.91 -10.97
CA PRO A 130 2.04 -10.91 -12.27
C PRO A 130 1.37 -11.90 -13.23
N ASN A 131 1.56 -11.69 -14.54
CA ASN A 131 1.11 -12.63 -15.57
C ASN A 131 1.92 -13.94 -15.53
N ASP A 132 3.21 -13.83 -15.23
CA ASP A 132 4.10 -14.95 -14.97
C ASP A 132 4.82 -14.74 -13.62
N PRO A 133 4.39 -15.42 -12.55
CA PRO A 133 4.99 -15.30 -11.23
C PRO A 133 6.49 -15.57 -11.17
N ILE A 134 7.04 -16.33 -12.13
CA ILE A 134 8.44 -16.74 -12.16
C ILE A 134 9.26 -15.87 -13.11
N ASN A 135 8.70 -15.50 -14.27
CA ASN A 135 9.48 -14.88 -15.33
C ASN A 135 9.20 -13.39 -15.55
N ASP A 136 8.14 -12.83 -14.96
CA ASP A 136 7.89 -11.39 -15.12
C ASP A 136 8.95 -10.57 -14.39
N SER A 137 9.60 -9.71 -15.17
CA SER A 137 10.56 -8.71 -14.72
C SER A 137 9.92 -7.65 -13.83
N HIS A 138 10.75 -6.86 -13.14
CA HIS A 138 10.31 -5.69 -12.40
C HIS A 138 9.57 -4.67 -13.27
N GLN A 139 10.00 -4.50 -14.53
CA GLN A 139 9.32 -3.61 -15.47
C GLN A 139 7.90 -4.11 -15.77
N GLN A 140 7.73 -5.38 -16.12
CA GLN A 140 6.41 -5.95 -16.41
C GLN A 140 5.47 -5.90 -15.20
N ARG A 141 6.00 -6.15 -14.00
CA ARG A 141 5.23 -5.98 -12.75
C ARG A 141 4.83 -4.51 -12.51
N GLY A 142 5.71 -3.57 -12.85
CA GLY A 142 5.43 -2.14 -12.83
C GLY A 142 4.33 -1.74 -13.82
N GLU A 143 4.37 -2.28 -15.04
CA GLU A 143 3.31 -2.13 -16.05
C GLU A 143 1.97 -2.67 -15.53
N GLY A 144 1.98 -3.84 -14.87
CA GLY A 144 0.80 -4.40 -14.23
C GLY A 144 0.20 -3.49 -13.14
N LEU A 145 1.02 -2.84 -12.32
CA LEU A 145 0.55 -1.86 -11.31
C LEU A 145 -0.17 -0.67 -11.99
N ILE A 146 0.38 -0.14 -13.08
CA ILE A 146 -0.23 0.96 -13.84
C ILE A 146 -1.51 0.49 -14.55
N ASP A 147 -1.53 -0.72 -15.07
CA ASP A 147 -2.69 -1.30 -15.74
C ASP A 147 -3.85 -1.56 -14.76
N ALA A 148 -3.55 -1.95 -13.53
CA ALA A 148 -4.55 -2.10 -12.46
C ALA A 148 -5.18 -0.76 -12.05
N ILE A 149 -4.42 0.34 -12.08
CA ILE A 149 -4.96 1.69 -11.89
C ILE A 149 -6.03 1.99 -12.94
N GLU A 150 -5.84 1.60 -14.20
CA GLU A 150 -6.86 1.77 -15.24
C GLU A 150 -8.14 0.97 -14.92
N SER A 151 -8.02 -0.21 -14.31
CA SER A 151 -9.18 -0.96 -13.85
C SER A 151 -9.95 -0.23 -12.73
N ILE A 152 -9.26 0.40 -11.78
CA ILE A 152 -9.88 1.25 -10.76
C ILE A 152 -10.57 2.46 -11.40
N ARG A 153 -9.93 3.13 -12.37
CA ARG A 153 -10.50 4.26 -13.11
C ARG A 153 -11.83 3.90 -13.79
N GLN A 154 -11.91 2.70 -14.36
CA GLN A 154 -13.13 2.24 -15.03
C GLN A 154 -14.28 2.01 -14.04
N GLU A 155 -14.01 1.56 -12.81
CA GLU A 155 -15.04 1.41 -11.78
C GLU A 155 -15.76 2.72 -11.46
N ASN A 156 -15.07 3.85 -11.56
CA ASN A 156 -15.66 5.17 -11.36
C ASN A 156 -16.79 5.50 -12.36
N SER A 157 -16.80 4.85 -13.53
CA SER A 157 -17.78 5.09 -14.60
C SER A 157 -18.61 3.86 -14.96
N ARG A 158 -18.29 2.69 -14.40
CA ARG A 158 -18.98 1.43 -14.69
C ARG A 158 -20.35 1.42 -14.04
N ALA A 159 -21.40 1.40 -14.86
CA ALA A 159 -22.77 1.32 -14.38
C ALA A 159 -22.96 0.06 -13.50
N GLY A 160 -23.44 0.26 -12.27
CA GLY A 160 -23.63 -0.81 -11.29
C GLY A 160 -22.41 -1.14 -10.44
N SER A 161 -21.27 -0.47 -10.65
CA SER A 161 -20.18 -0.52 -9.69
C SER A 161 -20.58 0.15 -8.37
N PRO A 162 -20.25 -0.43 -7.20
CA PRO A 162 -20.39 0.26 -5.92
C PRO A 162 -19.48 1.51 -5.81
N LEU A 163 -18.50 1.66 -6.72
CA LEU A 163 -17.57 2.79 -6.77
C LEU A 163 -17.93 3.84 -7.83
N PHE A 164 -19.11 3.73 -8.46
CA PHE A 164 -19.54 4.67 -9.49
C PHE A 164 -19.58 6.11 -8.97
N GLY A 165 -18.72 6.98 -9.50
CA GLY A 165 -18.57 8.38 -9.11
C GLY A 165 -17.89 8.61 -7.76
N LEU A 166 -17.30 7.59 -7.15
CA LEU A 166 -16.69 7.66 -5.81
C LEU A 166 -15.16 7.61 -5.83
N VAL A 167 -14.51 7.42 -6.98
CA VAL A 167 -13.04 7.32 -7.06
C VAL A 167 -12.42 8.71 -7.25
N ASP A 168 -11.38 9.01 -6.48
CA ASP A 168 -10.50 10.14 -6.75
C ASP A 168 -9.58 9.80 -7.94
N MET A 169 -9.88 10.41 -9.09
CA MET A 169 -9.22 10.13 -10.36
C MET A 169 -7.84 10.78 -10.50
N ASP A 170 -7.37 11.50 -9.48
CA ASP A 170 -6.07 12.17 -9.48
C ASP A 170 -5.11 11.60 -8.42
N SER A 171 -5.56 10.65 -7.59
CA SER A 171 -4.83 10.21 -6.40
C SER A 171 -4.60 8.70 -6.36
N PHE A 172 -3.64 8.24 -7.17
CA PHE A 172 -3.21 6.84 -7.24
C PHE A 172 -1.83 6.65 -6.59
N SER A 173 -1.71 5.59 -5.81
CA SER A 173 -0.46 5.13 -5.20
C SER A 173 -0.22 3.67 -5.56
N VAL A 174 1.02 3.21 -5.40
CA VAL A 174 1.37 1.81 -5.65
C VAL A 174 2.28 1.28 -4.54
N GLY A 175 2.32 -0.02 -4.39
CA GLY A 175 3.25 -0.68 -3.51
C GLY A 175 3.44 -2.13 -3.88
N GLY A 176 4.31 -2.80 -3.16
CA GLY A 176 4.53 -4.23 -3.36
C GLY A 176 5.61 -4.78 -2.47
N TYR A 177 5.68 -6.10 -2.44
CA TYR A 177 6.62 -6.85 -1.63
C TYR A 177 7.74 -7.46 -2.49
N SER A 178 8.98 -7.42 -2.01
CA SER A 178 10.12 -8.04 -2.69
C SER A 178 10.29 -7.50 -4.13
N MET A 179 10.21 -8.35 -5.15
CA MET A 179 10.21 -7.90 -6.55
C MET A 179 9.10 -6.89 -6.83
N GLY A 180 7.94 -7.01 -6.16
CA GLY A 180 6.85 -6.04 -6.27
C GLY A 180 7.18 -4.67 -5.65
N GLY A 181 8.02 -4.64 -4.62
CA GLY A 181 8.54 -3.40 -4.05
C GLY A 181 9.45 -2.68 -5.06
N GLY A 182 10.39 -3.39 -5.67
CA GLY A 182 11.21 -2.85 -6.75
C GLY A 182 10.40 -2.47 -8.01
N ALA A 183 9.36 -3.24 -8.33
CA ALA A 183 8.44 -2.94 -9.42
C ALA A 183 7.63 -1.65 -9.19
N SER A 184 7.39 -1.29 -7.93
CA SER A 184 6.71 -0.03 -7.58
C SER A 184 7.54 1.19 -7.99
N HIS A 185 8.86 1.11 -7.93
CA HIS A 185 9.75 2.14 -8.47
C HIS A 185 9.70 2.18 -10.01
N ASN A 186 9.60 1.03 -10.69
CA ASN A 186 9.37 1.00 -12.14
C ASN A 186 8.05 1.66 -12.52
N ALA A 187 6.99 1.41 -11.75
CA ALA A 187 5.70 2.08 -11.95
C ALA A 187 5.83 3.61 -11.82
N ALA A 188 6.63 4.13 -10.89
CA ALA A 188 6.92 5.57 -10.80
C ALA A 188 7.81 6.12 -11.93
N MET A 189 8.70 5.31 -12.49
CA MET A 189 9.45 5.66 -13.70
C MET A 189 8.53 5.71 -14.95
N ILE A 190 7.49 4.87 -14.98
CA ILE A 190 6.48 4.83 -16.05
C ILE A 190 5.49 6.00 -15.92
N ASP A 191 4.97 6.24 -14.71
CA ASP A 191 3.97 7.27 -14.41
C ASP A 191 4.36 8.11 -13.18
N GLY A 192 4.98 9.26 -13.44
CA GLY A 192 5.35 10.22 -12.40
C GLY A 192 4.18 10.97 -11.76
N SER A 193 2.93 10.71 -12.16
CA SER A 193 1.74 11.33 -11.55
C SER A 193 1.27 10.63 -10.27
N LEU A 194 1.83 9.44 -9.97
CA LEU A 194 1.58 8.71 -8.73
C LEU A 194 1.87 9.58 -7.50
N LYS A 195 1.03 9.44 -6.47
CA LYS A 195 1.11 10.24 -5.23
C LYS A 195 2.10 9.68 -4.22
N ALA A 196 2.22 8.36 -4.16
CA ALA A 196 3.12 7.71 -3.22
C ALA A 196 3.47 6.28 -3.65
N ILE A 197 4.63 5.82 -3.20
CA ILE A 197 5.08 4.43 -3.22
C ILE A 197 5.20 3.90 -1.80
N ILE A 198 4.79 2.65 -1.58
CA ILE A 198 5.14 1.84 -0.41
C ILE A 198 5.91 0.59 -0.87
N SER A 199 7.22 0.60 -0.64
CA SER A 199 8.16 -0.43 -1.09
C SER A 199 8.51 -1.35 0.08
N LEU A 200 7.95 -2.57 0.10
CA LEU A 200 8.06 -3.50 1.23
C LEU A 200 9.17 -4.52 0.98
N ASN A 201 10.28 -4.43 1.73
CA ASN A 201 11.48 -5.27 1.54
C ASN A 201 11.85 -5.43 0.07
N PRO A 202 12.06 -4.34 -0.68
CA PRO A 202 12.19 -4.43 -2.13
C PRO A 202 13.47 -5.16 -2.52
N THR A 203 13.35 -5.95 -3.58
CA THR A 203 14.49 -6.42 -4.37
C THR A 203 14.44 -5.73 -5.72
N VAL A 204 15.60 -5.38 -6.29
CA VAL A 204 15.69 -4.85 -7.65
C VAL A 204 16.66 -5.69 -8.48
N ILE A 205 16.23 -6.10 -9.68
CA ILE A 205 17.06 -6.81 -10.65
C ILE A 205 16.87 -6.10 -11.98
N PHE A 206 17.64 -5.05 -12.20
CA PHE A 206 17.63 -4.34 -13.46
C PHE A 206 18.79 -4.83 -14.32
N GLU A 207 18.46 -5.32 -15.49
CA GLU A 207 19.43 -5.80 -16.46
C GLU A 207 19.61 -4.76 -17.57
N ASP A 208 20.78 -4.12 -17.59
CA ASP A 208 21.17 -3.17 -18.62
C ASP A 208 22.68 -3.21 -18.82
N CYS A 209 23.14 -3.67 -19.99
CA CYS A 209 24.57 -3.75 -20.29
C CYS A 209 25.22 -2.43 -20.70
N ASP A 210 24.45 -1.36 -20.88
CA ASP A 210 24.96 -0.01 -21.10
C ASP A 210 25.31 0.68 -19.77
N LEU A 211 24.53 0.42 -18.71
CA LEU A 211 24.71 1.01 -17.38
C LEU A 211 25.44 0.08 -16.39
N CYS A 212 25.21 -1.23 -16.47
CA CYS A 212 25.77 -2.20 -15.53
C CYS A 212 27.01 -2.92 -16.09
N PRO A 213 27.96 -3.28 -15.22
CA PRO A 213 29.12 -4.07 -15.63
C PRO A 213 28.69 -5.47 -16.08
N ALA A 214 29.23 -5.92 -17.21
CA ALA A 214 29.05 -7.27 -17.71
C ALA A 214 29.74 -8.29 -16.79
N ASN A 215 28.95 -9.19 -16.22
CA ASN A 215 29.38 -10.34 -15.44
C ASN A 215 29.06 -11.63 -16.20
N SER A 216 29.74 -12.74 -15.87
CA SER A 216 29.50 -14.03 -16.51
C SER A 216 29.18 -15.12 -15.49
N TYR A 217 28.07 -15.82 -15.69
CA TYR A 217 27.67 -16.97 -14.87
C TYR A 217 27.34 -18.13 -15.79
N GLU A 218 27.98 -19.28 -15.57
CA GLU A 218 27.83 -20.48 -16.41
C GLU A 218 28.06 -20.27 -17.93
N GLY A 219 28.78 -19.22 -18.32
CA GLY A 219 29.09 -18.89 -19.71
C GLY A 219 28.10 -17.91 -20.37
N GLU A 220 27.04 -17.53 -19.66
CA GLU A 220 26.12 -16.47 -20.08
C GLU A 220 26.54 -15.12 -19.46
N ILE A 221 26.47 -14.06 -20.27
CA ILE A 221 26.76 -12.69 -19.80
C ILE A 221 25.47 -12.09 -19.29
N TYR A 222 25.52 -11.52 -18.08
CA TYR A 222 24.44 -10.75 -17.47
C TYR A 222 24.99 -9.43 -16.96
N CYS A 223 24.17 -8.38 -17.01
CA CYS A 223 24.55 -7.03 -16.62
C CYS A 223 23.54 -6.50 -15.60
N ILE A 224 23.57 -7.08 -14.41
CA ILE A 224 22.61 -6.77 -13.34
C ILE A 224 23.30 -5.87 -12.31
N CYS A 225 22.69 -4.74 -12.01
CA CYS A 225 23.10 -3.82 -10.96
C CYS A 225 21.96 -2.87 -10.59
N LEU A 226 22.14 -2.13 -9.49
CA LEU A 226 21.35 -0.95 -9.19
C LEU A 226 22.23 0.29 -9.37
N VAL A 227 21.75 1.24 -10.16
CA VAL A 227 22.32 2.58 -10.34
C VAL A 227 21.21 3.63 -10.20
N PRO A 228 21.54 4.90 -9.91
CA PRO A 228 20.56 5.95 -9.67
C PRO A 228 19.53 6.12 -10.80
N GLU A 229 19.95 5.93 -12.05
CA GLU A 229 19.10 6.05 -13.25
C GLU A 229 17.88 5.13 -13.23
N PHE A 230 17.94 3.99 -12.53
CA PHE A 230 16.80 3.06 -12.44
C PHE A 230 15.75 3.44 -11.40
N VAL A 231 16.06 4.40 -10.52
CA VAL A 231 15.16 4.87 -9.46
C VAL A 231 15.08 6.42 -9.44
N GLU A 232 15.38 7.05 -10.57
CA GLU A 232 15.35 8.50 -10.76
C GLU A 232 13.92 9.02 -11.04
N HIS A 233 13.07 9.01 -10.02
CA HIS A 233 11.72 9.59 -10.07
C HIS A 233 11.44 10.52 -8.90
N SER A 234 10.47 11.43 -9.05
CA SER A 234 10.06 12.38 -8.00
C SER A 234 8.90 11.91 -7.12
N VAL A 235 8.35 10.71 -7.38
CA VAL A 235 7.23 10.16 -6.60
C VAL A 235 7.69 9.87 -5.16
N PRO A 236 7.02 10.40 -4.11
CA PRO A 236 7.37 10.12 -2.73
C PRO A 236 7.43 8.62 -2.42
N SER A 237 8.46 8.13 -1.74
CA SER A 237 8.61 6.70 -1.41
C SER A 237 8.88 6.41 0.07
N LEU A 238 8.09 5.50 0.63
CA LEU A 238 8.40 4.83 1.91
C LEU A 238 8.97 3.44 1.60
N ILE A 239 10.18 3.18 2.07
CA ILE A 239 10.91 1.93 1.87
C ILE A 239 11.08 1.22 3.21
N PHE A 240 10.64 -0.03 3.29
CA PHE A 240 10.94 -0.93 4.40
C PHE A 240 12.06 -1.88 4.01
N ALA A 241 13.01 -2.11 4.92
CA ALA A 241 14.13 -3.03 4.71
C ALA A 241 14.40 -3.85 5.98
N GLY A 242 15.07 -4.99 5.86
CA GLY A 242 15.58 -5.75 7.00
C GLY A 242 17.07 -5.52 7.24
N GLU A 243 17.49 -5.32 8.49
CA GLU A 243 18.91 -5.17 8.88
C GLU A 243 19.79 -6.34 8.40
N VAL A 244 19.26 -7.57 8.48
CA VAL A 244 20.00 -8.79 8.14
C VAL A 244 19.55 -9.43 6.84
N GLU A 245 18.77 -8.70 6.03
CA GLU A 245 18.15 -9.19 4.79
C GLU A 245 19.16 -9.73 3.78
N VAL A 246 20.32 -9.07 3.63
CA VAL A 246 21.40 -9.53 2.74
C VAL A 246 21.97 -10.90 3.12
N ASN A 247 21.86 -11.32 4.38
CA ASN A 247 22.31 -12.66 4.80
C ASN A 247 21.38 -13.77 4.29
N GLU A 248 20.11 -13.45 4.07
CA GLU A 248 19.10 -14.35 3.48
C GLU A 248 19.18 -14.32 1.95
N LEU A 249 19.44 -13.13 1.40
CA LEU A 249 19.45 -12.84 -0.04
C LEU A 249 20.82 -12.35 -0.52
N THR A 250 21.87 -13.15 -0.30
CA THR A 250 23.25 -12.75 -0.64
C THR A 250 23.47 -12.41 -2.12
N ALA A 251 22.68 -12.99 -3.02
CA ALA A 251 22.71 -12.67 -4.45
C ALA A 251 22.20 -11.25 -4.79
N TYR A 252 21.54 -10.58 -3.84
CA TYR A 252 20.97 -9.24 -3.97
C TYR A 252 21.80 -8.18 -3.23
N GLU A 253 23.02 -8.48 -2.78
CA GLU A 253 23.92 -7.48 -2.20
C GLU A 253 24.08 -6.29 -3.16
N GLY A 254 23.77 -5.07 -2.68
CA GLY A 254 23.77 -3.85 -3.50
C GLY A 254 22.45 -3.56 -4.22
N MET A 255 21.40 -4.34 -3.97
CA MET A 255 20.11 -4.29 -4.67
C MET A 255 18.89 -4.52 -3.75
N LEU A 256 19.02 -4.17 -2.47
CA LEU A 256 17.95 -4.28 -1.46
C LEU A 256 17.42 -2.89 -1.06
N GLY A 257 16.50 -2.83 -0.10
CA GLY A 257 15.83 -1.58 0.31
C GLY A 257 16.77 -0.44 0.72
N GLN A 258 17.88 -0.76 1.40
CA GLN A 258 18.91 0.23 1.74
C GLN A 258 19.54 0.82 0.47
N ASP A 259 19.89 -0.04 -0.49
CA ASP A 259 20.52 0.36 -1.74
C ASP A 259 19.56 1.16 -2.63
N VAL A 260 18.26 0.80 -2.63
CA VAL A 260 17.21 1.58 -3.30
C VAL A 260 17.15 2.99 -2.72
N TYR A 261 17.11 3.13 -1.39
CA TYR A 261 17.09 4.45 -0.74
C TYR A 261 18.32 5.29 -1.10
N ASP A 262 19.51 4.69 -1.08
CA ASP A 262 20.78 5.38 -1.36
C ASP A 262 20.90 5.84 -2.81
N ASN A 263 20.34 5.08 -3.76
CA ASN A 263 20.36 5.43 -5.18
C ASN A 263 19.25 6.42 -5.59
N MET A 264 18.19 6.57 -4.79
CA MET A 264 17.12 7.53 -5.09
C MET A 264 17.58 8.99 -4.96
N PRO A 265 17.10 9.92 -5.80
CA PRO A 265 17.45 11.34 -5.69
C PRO A 265 17.09 11.96 -4.33
N ASP A 266 17.97 12.80 -3.78
CA ASP A 266 17.70 13.54 -2.53
C ASP A 266 16.56 14.56 -2.66
N SER A 267 16.20 14.95 -3.89
CA SER A 267 15.05 15.82 -4.16
C SER A 267 13.70 15.09 -4.02
N THR A 268 13.70 13.77 -3.97
CA THR A 268 12.49 12.95 -3.86
C THR A 268 12.19 12.73 -2.38
N PRO A 269 10.98 13.08 -1.88
CA PRO A 269 10.62 12.79 -0.50
C PRO A 269 10.67 11.28 -0.23
N LYS A 270 11.53 10.85 0.69
CA LYS A 270 11.76 9.42 0.95
C LYS A 270 12.04 9.15 2.42
N ILE A 271 11.53 8.00 2.87
CA ILE A 271 11.82 7.41 4.18
C ILE A 271 12.36 5.99 3.94
N MET A 272 13.40 5.62 4.68
CA MET A 272 13.81 4.23 4.86
C MET A 272 13.60 3.83 6.33
N PHE A 273 12.83 2.77 6.53
CA PHE A 273 12.60 2.11 7.81
C PHE A 273 13.23 0.71 7.75
N GLU A 274 14.44 0.59 8.32
CA GLU A 274 15.12 -0.69 8.47
C GLU A 274 14.76 -1.36 9.80
N GLY A 275 14.21 -2.57 9.75
CA GLY A 275 13.81 -3.35 10.93
C GLY A 275 14.99 -4.00 11.65
N ALA A 276 15.11 -3.74 12.94
CA ALA A 276 16.18 -4.29 13.77
C ALA A 276 16.13 -5.83 13.84
N GLY A 277 17.25 -6.47 13.57
CA GLY A 277 17.43 -7.92 13.52
C GLY A 277 16.56 -8.63 12.48
N SER A 278 15.90 -7.89 11.58
CA SER A 278 14.88 -8.42 10.68
C SER A 278 15.45 -8.76 9.31
N GLY A 279 14.89 -9.79 8.67
CA GLY A 279 15.25 -10.24 7.33
C GLY A 279 14.26 -9.78 6.26
N HIS A 280 14.18 -10.54 5.16
CA HIS A 280 13.35 -10.20 4.00
C HIS A 280 11.85 -10.13 4.31
N GLY A 281 11.39 -10.81 5.36
CA GLY A 281 9.99 -10.81 5.78
C GLY A 281 9.56 -9.62 6.65
N PHE A 282 10.42 -8.63 6.90
CA PHE A 282 10.16 -7.56 7.89
C PHE A 282 8.83 -6.84 7.70
N ALA A 283 8.44 -6.56 6.46
CA ALA A 283 7.24 -5.82 6.08
C ALA A 283 6.32 -6.62 5.13
N ALA A 284 6.47 -7.96 5.11
CA ALA A 284 5.61 -8.84 4.31
C ALA A 284 4.12 -8.74 4.70
N TYR A 285 3.84 -8.39 5.96
CA TYR A 285 2.49 -8.22 6.50
C TYR A 285 2.34 -6.88 7.24
N PRO A 286 1.12 -6.32 7.33
CA PRO A 286 0.85 -5.16 8.15
C PRO A 286 0.81 -5.52 9.65
N TYR A 287 1.74 -4.98 10.44
CA TYR A 287 1.70 -5.09 11.90
C TYR A 287 2.39 -3.91 12.59
N GLY A 288 2.02 -3.63 13.83
CA GLY A 288 2.72 -2.68 14.70
C GLY A 288 3.09 -1.36 14.04
N GLU A 289 4.35 -0.95 14.17
CA GLU A 289 4.83 0.29 13.54
C GLU A 289 4.94 0.18 12.01
N VAL A 290 5.07 -1.01 11.44
CA VAL A 290 5.13 -1.17 9.97
C VAL A 290 3.83 -0.70 9.32
N SER A 291 2.67 -1.17 9.80
CA SER A 291 1.38 -0.73 9.28
C SER A 291 1.06 0.71 9.65
N GLN A 292 1.44 1.16 10.86
CA GLN A 292 1.24 2.54 11.31
C GLN A 292 1.98 3.55 10.43
N TYR A 293 3.26 3.32 10.12
CA TYR A 293 4.04 4.23 9.29
C TYR A 293 3.60 4.17 7.82
N ALA A 294 3.23 2.98 7.32
CA ALA A 294 2.64 2.83 5.98
C ALA A 294 1.34 3.63 5.82
N LEU A 295 0.44 3.58 6.82
CA LEU A 295 -0.77 4.39 6.84
C LEU A 295 -0.48 5.89 6.93
N ASN A 296 0.40 6.28 7.87
CA ASN A 296 0.76 7.68 8.07
C ASN A 296 1.39 8.28 6.81
N TRP A 297 2.15 7.50 6.07
CA TRP A 297 2.72 7.92 4.79
C TRP A 297 1.66 8.29 3.77
N LEU A 298 0.62 7.46 3.58
CA LEU A 298 -0.47 7.81 2.66
C LEU A 298 -1.34 8.95 3.20
N LYS A 299 -1.54 9.05 4.52
CA LYS A 299 -2.23 10.20 5.11
C LYS A 299 -1.53 11.51 4.76
N TYR A 300 -0.21 11.56 4.93
CA TYR A 300 0.58 12.72 4.60
C TYR A 300 0.61 13.00 3.09
N GLN A 301 1.03 12.02 2.27
CA GLN A 301 1.27 12.24 0.84
C GLN A 301 0.01 12.29 -0.03
N VAL A 302 -1.08 11.62 0.41
CA VAL A 302 -2.27 11.40 -0.42
C VAL A 302 -3.52 12.05 0.18
N LEU A 303 -3.65 12.07 1.51
CA LEU A 303 -4.77 12.77 2.17
C LEU A 303 -4.49 14.25 2.43
N ASN A 304 -3.24 14.72 2.28
CA ASN A 304 -2.79 16.05 2.71
C ASN A 304 -3.03 16.30 4.21
N ASP A 305 -2.87 15.26 5.04
CA ASP A 305 -2.99 15.37 6.48
C ASP A 305 -1.63 15.78 7.09
N ASP A 306 -1.35 17.09 7.06
CA ASP A 306 -0.09 17.67 7.56
C ASP A 306 0.14 17.38 9.06
N SER A 307 -0.91 17.09 9.82
CA SER A 307 -0.81 16.76 11.25
C SER A 307 0.00 15.48 11.52
N ILE A 308 0.13 14.62 10.51
CA ILE A 308 0.85 13.35 10.57
C ILE A 308 2.35 13.52 10.36
N CYS A 309 2.80 14.64 9.77
CA CYS A 309 4.19 14.83 9.39
C CYS A 309 5.15 14.61 10.57
N GLU A 310 4.90 15.24 11.72
CA GLU A 310 5.74 15.07 12.92
C GLU A 310 5.80 13.62 13.41
N SER A 311 4.73 12.84 13.22
CA SER A 311 4.72 11.42 13.56
C SER A 311 5.61 10.59 12.62
N LEU A 312 5.78 11.01 11.36
CA LEU A 312 6.72 10.41 10.41
C LEU A 312 8.18 10.81 10.67
N LEU A 313 8.44 11.82 11.49
CA LEU A 313 9.82 12.16 11.91
C LEU A 313 10.25 11.45 13.20
N GLN A 314 9.33 10.77 13.87
CA GLN A 314 9.66 9.98 15.05
C GLN A 314 10.46 8.74 14.64
N TYR A 315 11.46 8.40 15.44
CA TYR A 315 12.26 7.21 15.20
C TYR A 315 11.48 5.97 15.68
N PRO A 316 11.13 5.02 14.80
CA PRO A 316 10.34 3.85 15.18
C PRO A 316 11.09 2.96 16.18
N SER A 317 10.37 2.38 17.13
CA SER A 317 10.94 1.46 18.12
C SER A 317 11.45 0.14 17.52
N LEU A 318 10.87 -0.31 16.41
CA LEU A 318 11.31 -1.50 15.67
C LEU A 318 12.54 -1.24 14.78
N ALA A 319 12.98 0.01 14.62
CA ALA A 319 14.01 0.35 13.64
C ALA A 319 15.44 0.15 14.16
N SER A 320 16.30 -0.53 13.40
CA SER A 320 17.76 -0.46 13.55
C SER A 320 18.32 0.80 12.90
N GLN A 321 17.69 1.24 11.81
CA GLN A 321 17.99 2.49 11.13
C GLN A 321 16.71 3.13 10.58
N TYR A 322 16.60 4.44 10.75
CA TYR A 322 15.51 5.24 10.20
C TYR A 322 16.09 6.47 9.52
N LEU A 323 15.95 6.57 8.21
CA LEU A 323 16.46 7.66 7.39
C LEU A 323 15.30 8.37 6.72
N THR A 324 15.33 9.69 6.69
CA THR A 324 14.31 10.50 6.03
C THR A 324 14.89 11.81 5.56
N ASN A 325 14.41 12.31 4.42
CA ASN A 325 14.69 13.66 3.95
C ASN A 325 13.41 14.53 3.90
N ILE A 326 12.29 14.03 4.44
CA ILE A 326 11.11 14.87 4.57
C ILE A 326 11.35 15.87 5.69
N GLU A 327 10.92 17.10 5.48
CA GLU A 327 10.93 18.13 6.50
C GLU A 327 9.49 18.54 6.77
N CYS A 328 9.12 18.53 8.04
CA CYS A 328 7.88 19.17 8.45
C CYS A 328 8.18 20.65 8.61
N THR A 329 7.52 21.49 7.82
CA THR A 329 7.39 22.89 8.18
C THR A 329 6.73 22.92 9.54
N ALA A 330 7.48 23.33 10.57
CA ALA A 330 6.96 23.46 11.92
C ALA A 330 5.62 24.20 11.83
N SER A 331 4.52 23.53 12.19
CA SER A 331 3.24 24.22 12.28
C SER A 331 3.43 25.29 13.35
N VAL A 332 3.56 26.55 12.93
CA VAL A 332 3.65 27.63 13.90
C VAL A 332 2.29 27.66 14.58
N VAL A 333 2.25 27.42 15.89
CA VAL A 333 0.97 27.42 16.61
C VAL A 333 0.27 28.74 16.33
N GLY A 334 -0.95 28.68 15.82
CA GLY A 334 -1.72 29.86 15.39
C GLY A 334 -1.57 30.28 13.93
N ASP A 335 -0.69 29.64 13.14
CA ASP A 335 -0.66 29.79 11.68
C ASP A 335 -1.71 28.85 11.07
N VAL A 336 -2.83 29.44 10.67
CA VAL A 336 -4.01 28.70 10.21
C VAL A 336 -3.94 28.48 8.70
N ASN A 337 -3.16 29.29 8.00
CA ASN A 337 -3.05 29.28 6.54
C ASN A 337 -1.74 28.69 6.01
N ASN A 338 -0.85 28.27 6.91
CA ASN A 338 0.44 27.64 6.63
C ASN A 338 1.39 28.56 5.83
N ASP A 339 1.30 29.89 5.97
CA ASP A 339 2.24 30.84 5.37
C ASP A 339 3.48 31.11 6.24
N THR A 340 3.63 30.39 7.34
CA THR A 340 4.69 30.48 8.36
C THR A 340 4.67 31.76 9.20
N VAL A 341 3.63 32.59 9.09
CA VAL A 341 3.51 33.88 9.78
C VAL A 341 2.19 34.00 10.50
N VAL A 342 2.20 33.90 11.83
CA VAL A 342 0.99 34.15 12.65
C VAL A 342 0.65 35.65 12.63
N ASN A 343 -0.46 36.00 11.99
CA ASN A 343 -0.93 37.37 11.86
C ASN A 343 -2.46 37.48 11.85
N VAL A 344 -2.97 38.68 11.58
CA VAL A 344 -4.42 38.93 11.61
C VAL A 344 -5.20 38.12 10.56
N GLN A 345 -4.56 37.63 9.50
CA GLN A 345 -5.19 36.76 8.52
C GLN A 345 -5.59 35.42 9.15
N ASP A 346 -4.77 34.86 10.03
CA ASP A 346 -5.07 33.61 10.75
C ASP A 346 -6.28 33.78 11.66
N VAL A 347 -6.34 34.89 12.39
CA VAL A 347 -7.51 35.25 13.21
C VAL A 347 -8.79 35.30 12.37
N VAL A 348 -8.73 35.91 11.18
CA VAL A 348 -9.88 35.98 10.26
C VAL A 348 -10.31 34.59 9.80
N LEU A 349 -9.36 33.69 9.57
CA LEU A 349 -9.67 32.31 9.17
C LEU A 349 -10.32 31.52 10.29
N VAL A 350 -9.82 31.61 11.53
CA VAL A 350 -10.50 31.00 12.70
C VAL A 350 -11.90 31.57 12.87
N VAL A 351 -12.08 32.90 12.75
CA VAL A 351 -13.41 33.52 12.82
C VAL A 351 -14.34 32.98 11.74
N ASN A 352 -13.87 32.82 10.52
CA ASN A 352 -14.68 32.26 9.43
C ASN A 352 -15.10 30.83 9.73
N LEU A 353 -14.20 30.00 10.25
CA LEU A 353 -14.50 28.62 10.68
C LEU A 353 -15.57 28.60 11.78
N VAL A 354 -15.45 29.46 12.80
CA VAL A 354 -16.47 29.60 13.85
C VAL A 354 -17.84 30.00 13.27
N LEU A 355 -17.86 30.95 12.33
CA LEU A 355 -19.11 31.44 11.73
C LEU A 355 -19.77 30.42 10.78
N SER A 356 -18.98 29.57 10.13
CA SER A 356 -19.48 28.51 9.25
C SER A 356 -19.73 27.18 9.96
N SER A 357 -19.44 27.09 11.27
CA SER A 357 -19.34 25.81 12.00
C SER A 357 -18.40 24.82 11.30
N GLY A 358 -17.34 25.34 10.68
CA GLY A 358 -16.29 24.54 10.05
C GLY A 358 -15.21 24.13 11.05
N TYR A 359 -14.46 23.09 10.74
CA TYR A 359 -13.37 22.60 11.57
C TYR A 359 -12.06 22.58 10.76
N SER A 360 -10.97 22.99 11.41
CA SER A 360 -9.60 22.80 10.93
C SER A 360 -8.73 22.47 12.13
N ALA A 361 -7.89 21.43 12.03
CA ALA A 361 -6.96 21.07 13.09
C ALA A 361 -5.96 22.21 13.38
N SER A 362 -5.56 22.97 12.36
CA SER A 362 -4.69 24.16 12.52
C SER A 362 -5.36 25.31 13.28
N ALA A 363 -6.69 25.31 13.38
CA ALA A 363 -7.48 26.33 14.06
C ALA A 363 -7.99 25.90 15.45
N ASP A 364 -7.81 24.63 15.84
CA ASP A 364 -8.15 24.10 17.17
C ASP A 364 -6.92 24.19 18.09
N ILE A 365 -6.70 25.38 18.63
CA ILE A 365 -5.43 25.74 19.29
C ILE A 365 -5.30 25.09 20.67
N ASN A 366 -6.43 24.84 21.37
CA ASN A 366 -6.41 24.08 22.62
C ASN A 366 -6.64 22.56 22.44
N SER A 367 -6.84 22.10 21.19
CA SER A 367 -7.05 20.70 20.84
C SER A 367 -8.23 20.05 21.59
N ASP A 368 -9.31 20.82 21.80
CA ASP A 368 -10.53 20.33 22.47
C ASP A 368 -11.55 19.71 21.49
N GLY A 369 -11.22 19.68 20.20
CA GLY A 369 -12.05 19.16 19.12
C GLY A 369 -13.11 20.15 18.65
N ILE A 370 -13.09 21.41 19.10
CA ILE A 370 -14.10 22.43 18.78
C ILE A 370 -13.44 23.78 18.51
N VAL A 371 -13.41 24.19 17.23
CA VAL A 371 -12.99 25.56 16.86
C VAL A 371 -14.04 26.58 17.33
N ASN A 372 -13.67 27.39 18.31
CA ASN A 372 -14.55 28.39 18.93
C ASN A 372 -13.78 29.68 19.31
N VAL A 373 -14.42 30.54 20.11
CA VAL A 373 -13.83 31.82 20.53
C VAL A 373 -12.56 31.66 21.37
N LEU A 374 -12.38 30.53 22.05
CA LEU A 374 -11.18 30.24 22.83
C LEU A 374 -9.95 30.09 21.93
N ASP A 375 -10.10 29.52 20.74
CA ASP A 375 -9.02 29.40 19.75
C ASP A 375 -8.62 30.76 19.19
N ILE A 376 -9.60 31.59 18.86
CA ILE A 376 -9.38 32.97 18.41
C ILE A 376 -8.54 33.74 19.43
N VAL A 377 -8.88 33.63 20.71
CA VAL A 377 -8.14 34.30 21.79
C VAL A 377 -6.70 33.80 21.87
N GLN A 378 -6.46 32.51 21.66
CA GLN A 378 -5.11 31.95 21.68
C GLN A 378 -4.27 32.44 20.49
N VAL A 379 -4.82 32.46 19.27
CA VAL A 379 -4.13 33.03 18.11
C VAL A 379 -3.79 34.51 18.34
N VAL A 380 -4.74 35.29 18.88
CA VAL A 380 -4.50 36.70 19.21
C VAL A 380 -3.40 36.87 20.27
N ASN A 381 -3.35 36.00 21.28
CA ASN A 381 -2.28 36.06 22.28
C ASN A 381 -0.92 35.78 21.66
N ILE A 382 -0.83 34.82 20.74
CA ILE A 382 0.42 34.49 20.01
C ILE A 382 0.90 35.69 19.18
N ILE A 383 0.00 36.47 18.57
CA ILE A 383 0.35 37.68 17.81
C ILE A 383 0.87 38.81 18.71
N LEU A 384 0.45 38.85 19.97
CA LEU A 384 0.74 39.95 20.91
C LEU A 384 1.98 39.73 21.77
N GLU A 385 2.54 38.52 21.80
CA GLU A 385 3.85 38.20 22.40
C GLU A 385 5.00 38.63 21.48
#